data_AF-A0A7X8K2S0-F1
#
_entry.id   AF-A0A7X8K2S0-F1
#
_cell.length_a   1.000
_cell.length_b   1.000
_cell.length_c   1.000
_cell.angle_alpha   90.00
_cell.angle_beta   90.00
_cell.angle_gamma   90.00
#
_symmetry.space_group_name_H-M   'P 1'
#
loop_
_entity.id
_entity.type
_entity.pdbx_description
1 polymer ?
#
loop_
_entity_poly.entity_id
_entity_poly.type
_entity_poly.pdbx_seq_one_letter_code
_entity_poly.pdbx_strand_id
1 'polypeptide(L)' 'MSIQGRCRVDPRTKDLVQRILPNEIAVVNHIDLDEIAAESLLRKRIKA' A
#
# COMPACT_ATOMS: atom_id res chain seq x y z
N MET A 1 -1.23 -12.88 -15.73
CA MET A 1 -2.35 -12.36 -14.93
C MET A 1 -2.15 -10.86 -14.77
N SER A 2 -3.11 -10.03 -15.19
CA SER A 2 -3.06 -8.58 -14.98
C SER A 2 -3.85 -8.24 -13.71
N ILE A 3 -3.20 -7.62 -12.73
CA ILE A 3 -3.87 -7.04 -11.57
C ILE A 3 -4.40 -5.68 -12.00
N GLN A 4 -5.73 -5.52 -11.99
CA GLN A 4 -6.39 -4.25 -12.29
C GLN A 4 -7.13 -3.77 -11.04
N GLY A 5 -6.95 -2.49 -10.71
CA GLY A 5 -7.50 -1.88 -9.52
C GLY A 5 -7.12 -0.40 -9.43
N ARG A 6 -7.71 0.30 -8.47
CA ARG A 6 -7.37 1.70 -8.22
C ARG A 6 -6.02 1.77 -7.53
N CYS A 7 -5.02 2.34 -8.20
CA CYS A 7 -3.70 2.58 -7.62
C CYS A 7 -3.72 3.83 -6.74
N ARG A 8 -3.08 3.74 -5.58
CA ARG A 8 -2.74 4.89 -4.74
C ARG A 8 -1.23 5.01 -4.57
N VAL A 9 -0.77 6.23 -4.76
CA VAL A 9 0.60 6.69 -4.54
C VAL A 9 0.52 7.83 -3.55
N ASP A 10 1.33 7.77 -2.49
CA ASP A 10 1.57 8.91 -1.62
C ASP A 10 3.08 9.05 -1.39
N PRO A 11 3.60 10.28 -1.16
CA PRO A 11 5.03 10.53 -0.96
C PRO A 11 5.60 9.89 0.30
N ARG A 12 4.73 9.60 1.29
CA ARG A 12 5.10 8.97 2.56
C ARG A 12 4.24 7.73 2.75
N THR A 13 4.89 6.60 3.05
CA THR A 13 4.21 5.31 3.24
C THR A 13 3.15 5.36 4.35
N LYS A 14 3.38 6.15 5.40
CA LYS A 14 2.40 6.36 6.48
C LYS A 14 1.08 6.98 5.99
N ASP A 15 1.15 7.94 5.06
CA ASP A 15 -0.04 8.60 4.53
C ASP A 15 -0.77 7.65 3.57
N LEU A 16 -0.01 6.87 2.78
CA LEU A 16 -0.54 5.80 1.93
C LEU A 16 -1.30 4.76 2.76
N VAL A 17 -0.67 4.25 3.81
CA VAL A 17 -1.23 3.25 4.72
C VAL A 17 -2.54 3.76 5.33
N GLN A 18 -2.64 5.03 5.72
CA GLN A 18 -3.87 5.58 6.26
C GLN A 18 -4.98 5.69 5.21
N ARG A 19 -4.64 6.16 4.01
CA ARG A 19 -5.62 6.49 2.97
C ARG A 19 -6.08 5.28 2.15
N ILE A 20 -5.23 4.27 1.99
CA ILE A 20 -5.51 3.13 1.13
C ILE A 20 -6.68 2.29 1.68
N LEU A 21 -7.52 1.83 0.76
CA LEU A 21 -8.67 0.99 1.06
C LEU A 21 -8.40 -0.48 0.70
N PRO A 22 -9.14 -1.43 1.29
CA PRO A 22 -9.05 -2.83 0.90
C PRO A 22 -9.30 -3.03 -0.60
N ASN A 23 -8.55 -3.94 -1.22
CA ASN A 23 -8.56 -4.22 -2.67
C ASN A 23 -8.03 -3.12 -3.60
N GLU A 24 -7.52 -2.01 -3.06
CA GLU A 24 -6.74 -1.04 -3.85
C GLU A 24 -5.28 -1.50 -4.00
N ILE A 25 -4.57 -0.91 -4.96
CA ILE A 25 -3.16 -1.20 -5.24
C ILE A 25 -2.29 -0.14 -4.57
N ALA A 26 -1.41 -0.56 -3.68
CA ALA A 26 -0.48 0.33 -2.99
C ALA A 26 0.81 0.43 -3.77
N VAL A 27 1.18 1.63 -4.19
CA VAL A 27 2.49 1.87 -4.81
C VAL A 27 3.42 2.46 -3.76
N VAL A 28 4.38 1.64 -3.31
CA VAL A 28 5.37 2.02 -2.32
C VAL A 28 6.69 2.31 -3.01
N ASN A 29 7.15 3.55 -2.93
CA ASN A 29 8.49 3.94 -3.40
C ASN A 29 9.36 4.32 -2.19
N HIS A 30 9.76 3.32 -1.42
CA HIS A 30 10.64 3.49 -0.27
C HIS A 30 11.70 2.39 -0.27
N ILE A 31 12.95 2.78 -0.05
CA ILE A 31 14.09 1.85 0.00
C ILE A 31 14.06 1.02 1.29
N ASP A 32 13.58 1.60 2.39
CA ASP A 32 13.44 0.97 3.70
C ASP A 32 11.95 0.88 4.06
N LEU A 33 11.24 -0.11 3.51
CA LEU A 33 9.88 -0.37 3.93
C LEU A 33 9.90 -0.94 5.36
N ASP A 34 9.43 -0.14 6.31
CA ASP A 34 9.32 -0.56 7.71
C ASP A 34 8.39 -1.78 7.87
N GLU A 35 8.76 -2.71 8.74
CA GLU A 35 7.96 -3.90 9.06
C GLU A 35 6.54 -3.54 9.52
N ILE A 36 6.41 -2.47 10.33
CA ILE A 36 5.13 -1.95 10.81
C ILE A 36 4.25 -1.46 9.64
N ALA A 37 4.86 -0.83 8.64
CA ALA A 37 4.14 -0.34 7.46
C ALA A 37 3.68 -1.50 6.58
N ALA A 38 4.53 -2.51 6.37
CA ALA A 38 4.19 -3.73 5.66
C ALA A 38 3.04 -4.49 6.34
N GLU A 39 3.09 -4.66 7.66
CA GLU A 39 2.02 -5.33 8.42
C GLU A 39 0.70 -4.56 8.33
N SER A 40 0.76 -3.23 8.40
CA SER A 40 -0.43 -2.38 8.26
C SER A 40 -1.08 -2.50 6.89
N LEU A 41 -0.28 -2.61 5.82
CA LEU A 41 -0.76 -2.86 4.46
C LEU A 41 -1.39 -4.26 4.34
N LEU A 42 -0.73 -5.30 4.88
CA LEU A 42 -1.24 -6.67 4.91
C LEU A 42 -2.61 -6.75 5.61
N ARG A 43 -2.74 -6.11 6.79
CA ARG A 43 -4.01 -6.05 7.54
C ARG A 43 -5.13 -5.40 6.74
N LYS A 44 -4.80 -4.45 5.87
CA LYS A 44 -5.77 -3.78 4.99
C LYS A 44 -6.20 -4.60 3.77
N ARG A 45 -5.64 -5.80 3.54
CA ARG A 45 -5.98 -6.66 2.38
C ARG A 45 -5.85 -5.91 1.05
N ILE A 46 -4.77 -5.15 0.92
CA ILE A 46 -4.43 -4.50 -0.35
C ILE A 46 -3.94 -5.54 -1.36
N LYS A 47 -4.00 -5.21 -2.65
CA LYS A 47 -3.35 -6.00 -3.69
C LYS A 47 -2.01 -5.36 -4.02
N ALA A 48 -0.96 -6.17 -4.10
CA ALA A 48 0.38 -5.73 -4.51
C ALA A 48 0.51 -5.80 -6.03
#